data_AF-A0A3B8IYT1-F1
#
_entry.id   AF-A0A3B8IYT1-F1
#
_cell.length_a   1.000
_cell.length_b   1.000
_cell.length_c   1.000
_cell.angle_alpha   90.00
_cell.angle_beta   90.00
_cell.angle_gamma   90.00
#
_symmetry.space_group_name_H-M   'P 1'
#
loop_
_entity.id
_entity.type
_entity.pdbx_description
1 polymer ?
#
loop_
_entity_poly.entity_id
_entity_poly.type
_entity_poly.pdbx_seq_one_letter_code
_entity_poly.pdbx_strand_id
1 'polypeptide(L)'
;MNKLLSLGFLLFAHFTTAQSLKEYISLIPPTGPIMDNAGLLTDKEETELLSFMRVSDEHPLTYQVVTVSTLAGYPPEDMAQEMRETWEIGGSDGKIGVLILVAPHEREVYISTGKIAQRG
;
A
#
# COMPACT_ATOMS: atom_id res chain seq x y z
N MET A 1 51.89 -1.57 -35.74
CA MET A 1 50.91 -2.64 -36.05
C MET A 1 50.99 -3.66 -34.92
N ASN A 2 50.00 -4.00 -34.11
CA ASN A 2 48.58 -3.65 -34.02
C ASN A 2 48.20 -3.61 -32.54
N LYS A 3 47.34 -2.65 -32.21
CA LYS A 3 46.62 -2.56 -30.94
C LYS A 3 45.61 -3.72 -30.84
N LEU A 4 45.07 -3.92 -29.63
CA LEU A 4 43.95 -4.82 -29.27
C LEU A 4 44.32 -6.28 -29.03
N LEU A 5 44.55 -6.62 -27.76
CA LEU A 5 44.13 -7.92 -27.26
C LEU A 5 43.50 -7.75 -25.87
N SER A 6 42.20 -8.01 -25.83
CA SER A 6 41.37 -8.32 -24.67
C SER A 6 41.02 -7.21 -23.68
N LEU A 7 40.23 -6.23 -24.15
CA LEU A 7 39.24 -5.53 -23.32
C LEU A 7 37.96 -6.40 -23.31
N GLY A 8 38.01 -7.51 -22.59
CA GLY A 8 37.00 -8.57 -22.69
C GLY A 8 36.35 -8.95 -21.37
N PHE A 9 35.93 -7.99 -20.53
CA PHE A 9 34.96 -8.23 -19.45
C PHE A 9 34.49 -6.93 -18.78
N LEU A 10 33.68 -6.09 -19.45
CA LEU A 10 33.00 -4.99 -18.75
C LEU A 10 31.75 -4.49 -19.47
N LEU A 11 30.83 -5.40 -19.73
CA LEU A 11 29.42 -5.07 -19.97
C LEU A 11 28.59 -5.83 -18.94
N PHE A 12 28.68 -5.40 -17.68
CA PHE A 12 27.69 -5.77 -16.68
C PHE A 12 26.43 -4.99 -17.05
N ALA A 13 25.55 -5.63 -17.81
CA ALA A 13 24.22 -5.11 -18.11
C ALA A 13 23.52 -4.87 -16.77
N HIS A 14 23.36 -3.60 -16.39
CA HIS A 14 22.55 -3.24 -15.25
C HIS A 14 21.10 -3.44 -15.67
N PHE A 15 20.61 -4.67 -15.55
CA PHE A 15 19.18 -4.96 -15.60
C PHE A 15 18.57 -4.35 -14.34
N THR A 16 18.12 -3.11 -14.44
CA THR A 16 17.23 -2.52 -13.44
C THR A 16 15.89 -3.22 -13.60
N THR A 17 15.63 -4.25 -12.79
CA THR A 17 14.31 -4.86 -12.72
C THR A 17 13.32 -3.82 -12.22
N ALA A 18 12.37 -3.43 -13.07
CA ALA A 18 11.21 -2.68 -12.63
C ALA A 18 10.41 -3.58 -11.68
N GLN A 19 10.39 -3.24 -10.39
CA GLN A 19 9.53 -3.91 -9.44
C GLN A 19 8.08 -3.50 -9.74
N SER A 20 7.18 -4.46 -9.93
CA SER A 20 5.75 -4.14 -10.07
C SER A 20 5.17 -3.74 -8.71
N LEU A 21 4.24 -2.79 -8.69
CA LEU A 21 3.56 -2.34 -7.47
C LEU A 21 2.86 -3.50 -6.74
N LYS A 22 2.17 -4.38 -7.46
CA LYS A 22 1.54 -5.58 -6.91
C LYS A 22 2.51 -6.49 -6.14
N GLU A 23 3.67 -6.79 -6.72
CA GLU A 23 4.70 -7.59 -6.06
C GLU A 23 5.26 -6.86 -4.83
N TYR A 24 5.51 -5.54 -4.94
CA TYR A 24 5.95 -4.73 -3.81
C TYR A 24 4.97 -4.78 -2.64
N ILE A 25 3.68 -4.62 -2.89
CA ILE A 25 2.63 -4.68 -1.86
C ILE A 25 2.42 -6.10 -1.32
N SER A 26 2.58 -7.14 -2.15
CA SER A 26 2.44 -8.53 -1.71
C SER A 26 3.48 -8.95 -0.66
N LEU A 27 4.61 -8.24 -0.60
CA LEU A 27 5.65 -8.44 0.42
C LEU A 27 5.33 -7.77 1.77
N ILE A 28 4.28 -6.93 1.81
CA ILE A 28 3.88 -6.15 2.98
C ILE A 28 2.46 -6.59 3.37
N PRO A 29 2.31 -7.70 4.12
CA PRO A 29 0.99 -8.15 4.55
C PRO A 29 0.38 -7.16 5.57
N PRO A 30 -0.95 -7.03 5.62
CA PRO A 30 -1.60 -6.20 6.62
C PRO A 30 -1.43 -6.83 8.00
N THR A 31 -1.01 -6.03 8.99
CA THR A 31 -0.78 -6.51 10.37
C THR A 31 -1.94 -6.22 11.32
N GLY A 32 -2.93 -5.45 10.88
CA GLY A 32 -4.09 -5.05 11.66
C GLY A 32 -4.80 -3.87 11.00
N PRO A 33 -5.92 -3.36 11.56
CA PRO A 33 -6.74 -2.28 10.98
C PRO A 33 -6.04 -0.91 10.91
N ILE A 34 -4.96 -0.72 11.67
CA ILE A 34 -4.07 0.45 11.57
C ILE A 34 -2.65 -0.07 11.38
N MET A 35 -1.94 0.51 10.42
CA MET A 35 -0.52 0.29 10.17
C MET A 35 0.20 1.63 10.10
N ASP A 36 0.83 2.05 11.20
CA ASP A 36 1.56 3.32 11.26
C ASP A 36 3.06 3.15 10.95
N ASN A 37 3.42 2.91 9.68
CA ASN A 37 4.83 2.71 9.31
C ASN A 37 5.62 4.03 9.22
N ALA A 38 4.94 5.18 9.23
CA ALA A 38 5.58 6.50 9.24
C ALA A 38 5.76 7.07 10.66
N GLY A 39 5.25 6.40 11.70
CA GLY A 39 5.36 6.86 13.09
C GLY A 39 4.65 8.19 13.34
N LEU A 40 3.46 8.37 12.75
CA LEU A 40 2.65 9.58 12.87
C LEU A 40 1.74 9.59 14.09
N LEU A 41 1.42 8.41 14.63
CA LEU A 41 0.43 8.22 15.68
C LEU A 41 1.09 7.82 16.99
N THR A 42 0.58 8.37 18.09
CA THR A 42 0.85 7.85 19.43
C THR A 42 -0.05 6.66 19.75
N ASP A 43 0.36 5.81 20.71
CA ASP A 43 -0.47 4.67 21.17
C ASP A 43 -1.90 5.07 21.57
N LYS A 44 -2.03 6.28 22.12
CA LYS A 44 -3.34 6.84 22.49
C LYS A 44 -4.17 7.16 21.26
N GLU A 45 -3.59 7.82 20.26
CA GLU A 45 -4.27 8.16 19.01
C GLU A 45 -4.65 6.90 18.22
N GLU A 46 -3.80 5.88 18.18
CA GLU A 46 -4.14 4.59 17.60
C GLU A 46 -5.34 3.96 18.33
N THR A 47 -5.34 3.95 19.67
CA THR A 47 -6.43 3.38 20.47
C THR A 47 -7.75 4.12 20.25
N GLU A 48 -7.71 5.46 20.16
CA GLU A 48 -8.87 6.29 19.87
C GLU A 48 -9.39 6.05 18.44
N LEU A 49 -8.49 5.97 17.46
CA LEU A 49 -8.83 5.68 16.06
C LEU A 49 -9.43 4.28 15.90
N LEU A 50 -8.87 3.25 16.55
CA LEU A 50 -9.46 1.90 16.58
C LEU A 50 -10.87 1.91 17.17
N SER A 51 -11.10 2.72 18.20
CA SER A 51 -12.42 2.84 18.82
C SER A 51 -13.43 3.48 17.87
N PHE A 52 -13.01 4.51 17.13
CA PHE A 52 -13.83 5.12 16.09
C PHE A 52 -14.15 4.15 14.95
N MET A 53 -13.16 3.38 14.50
CA MET A 53 -13.34 2.38 13.43
C MET A 53 -14.33 1.28 13.82
N ARG A 54 -14.29 0.79 15.07
CA ARG A 54 -15.26 -0.21 15.58
C ARG A 54 -16.70 0.27 15.57
N VAL A 55 -16.96 1.56 15.82
CA VAL A 55 -18.32 2.13 15.71
C VAL A 55 -18.87 1.97 14.30
N SER A 56 -17.99 1.92 13.29
CA SER A 56 -18.41 1.68 11.91
C SER A 56 -18.61 0.21 11.55
N ASP A 57 -18.27 -0.76 12.40
CA ASP A 57 -18.55 -2.17 12.10
C ASP A 57 -20.05 -2.47 12.01
N GLU A 58 -20.89 -1.59 12.59
CA GLU A 58 -22.35 -1.57 12.44
C GLU A 58 -22.83 -1.11 11.05
N HIS A 59 -21.94 -0.52 10.25
CA HIS A 59 -22.19 -0.05 8.89
C HIS A 59 -21.62 -1.04 7.85
N PRO A 60 -22.04 -0.99 6.58
CA PRO A 60 -21.52 -1.88 5.54
C PRO A 60 -20.10 -1.52 5.09
N LEU A 61 -19.28 -0.92 5.97
CA LEU A 61 -17.94 -0.44 5.68
C LEU A 61 -16.91 -1.25 6.48
N THR A 62 -15.73 -1.42 5.91
CA THR A 62 -14.56 -1.96 6.61
C THR A 62 -13.39 -1.06 6.29
N TYR A 63 -12.77 -0.50 7.33
CA TYR A 63 -11.68 0.45 7.19
C TYR A 63 -10.33 -0.19 7.45
N GLN A 64 -9.33 0.31 6.74
CA GLN A 64 -7.92 0.06 6.97
C GLN A 64 -7.19 1.40 6.87
N VAL A 65 -6.44 1.77 7.90
CA VAL A 65 -5.61 2.98 7.91
C VAL A 65 -4.16 2.58 7.77
N VAL A 66 -3.45 3.20 6.83
CA VAL A 66 -2.05 2.91 6.55
C VAL A 66 -1.29 4.22 6.42
N THR A 67 -0.22 4.36 7.18
CA THR A 67 0.77 5.40 6.97
C THR A 67 2.03 4.75 6.38
N VAL A 68 2.59 5.37 5.35
CA VAL A 68 3.86 4.95 4.74
C VAL A 68 4.79 6.14 4.71
N SER A 69 6.08 5.96 5.01
CA SER A 69 7.02 7.09 4.98
C SER A 69 7.15 7.71 3.59
N THR A 70 7.00 6.92 2.52
CA THR A 70 7.05 7.37 1.13
C THR A 70 6.18 6.49 0.22
N LEU A 71 5.69 7.06 -0.89
CA LEU A 71 5.03 6.34 -1.98
C LEU A 71 6.00 5.58 -2.91
N ALA A 72 7.32 5.63 -2.66
CA ALA A 72 8.35 4.94 -3.45
C ALA A 72 8.28 5.25 -4.97
N GLY A 73 7.81 6.44 -5.33
CA GLY A 73 7.66 6.89 -6.72
C GLY A 73 6.36 6.45 -7.42
N TYR A 74 5.47 5.73 -6.74
CA TYR A 74 4.15 5.37 -7.28
C TYR A 74 3.11 6.47 -7.04
N PRO A 75 2.10 6.61 -7.92
CA PRO A 75 0.93 7.44 -7.63
C PRO A 75 0.21 6.97 -6.36
N PRO A 76 -0.30 7.88 -5.53
CA PRO A 76 -0.99 7.50 -4.29
C PRO A 76 -2.27 6.71 -4.55
N GLU A 77 -2.96 6.98 -5.66
CA GLU A 77 -4.12 6.22 -6.14
C GLU A 77 -3.78 4.76 -6.38
N ASP A 78 -2.76 4.51 -7.22
CA ASP A 78 -2.33 3.17 -7.58
C ASP A 78 -1.90 2.40 -6.32
N MET A 79 -1.12 3.02 -5.43
CA MET A 79 -0.67 2.39 -4.19
C MET A 79 -1.83 2.02 -3.28
N ALA A 80 -2.75 2.95 -3.02
CA ALA A 80 -3.90 2.71 -2.17
C ALA A 80 -4.87 1.67 -2.76
N GLN A 81 -5.08 1.71 -4.08
CA GLN A 81 -5.91 0.74 -4.78
C GLN A 81 -5.30 -0.67 -4.72
N GLU A 82 -4.01 -0.80 -5.06
CA GLU A 82 -3.33 -2.10 -5.06
C GLU A 82 -3.28 -2.70 -3.65
N MET A 83 -3.04 -1.88 -2.60
CA MET A 83 -3.15 -2.33 -1.21
C MET A 83 -4.55 -2.84 -0.88
N ARG A 84 -5.59 -2.09 -1.22
CA ARG A 84 -6.98 -2.49 -0.93
C ARG A 84 -7.36 -3.80 -1.62
N GLU A 85 -6.93 -3.98 -2.86
CA GLU A 85 -7.23 -5.18 -3.66
C GLU A 85 -6.39 -6.37 -3.21
N THR A 86 -5.08 -6.19 -3.01
CA THR A 86 -4.17 -7.26 -2.56
C THR A 86 -4.54 -7.77 -1.17
N TRP A 87 -5.02 -6.88 -0.29
CA TRP A 87 -5.43 -7.24 1.07
C TRP A 87 -6.92 -7.58 1.18
N GLU A 88 -7.65 -7.62 0.06
CA GLU A 88 -9.06 -8.02 -0.03
C GLU A 88 -9.97 -7.29 0.98
N ILE A 89 -9.73 -6.00 1.20
CA ILE A 89 -10.45 -5.21 2.21
C ILE A 89 -11.93 -5.12 1.82
N GLY A 90 -12.81 -5.43 2.77
CA GLY A 90 -14.26 -5.57 2.56
C GLY A 90 -14.72 -7.03 2.38
N GLY A 91 -13.79 -7.94 2.08
CA GLY A 91 -13.98 -9.39 2.09
C GLY A 91 -15.12 -9.91 1.21
N SER A 92 -15.45 -11.19 1.39
CA SER A 92 -16.57 -11.86 0.70
C SER A 92 -17.95 -11.51 1.27
N ASP A 93 -17.99 -10.83 2.41
CA ASP A 93 -19.20 -10.56 3.18
C ASP A 93 -20.03 -9.41 2.60
N GLY A 94 -19.59 -8.83 1.47
CA GLY A 94 -20.30 -7.77 0.76
C GLY A 94 -20.18 -6.40 1.42
N LYS A 95 -19.22 -6.20 2.33
CA LYS A 95 -18.88 -4.89 2.87
C LYS A 95 -18.05 -4.09 1.86
N ILE A 96 -18.16 -2.78 1.91
CA ILE A 96 -17.33 -1.85 1.14
C ILE A 96 -16.01 -1.68 1.89
N GLY A 97 -14.92 -2.18 1.31
CA GLY A 97 -13.58 -1.93 1.83
C GLY A 97 -13.13 -0.51 1.55
N VAL A 98 -12.61 0.17 2.57
CA VAL A 98 -12.06 1.52 2.49
C VAL A 98 -10.65 1.49 3.04
N LEU A 99 -9.68 1.91 2.22
CA LEU A 99 -8.30 2.11 2.64
C LEU A 99 -7.97 3.60 2.65
N ILE A 100 -7.45 4.07 3.77
CA ILE A 100 -6.95 5.44 3.95
C ILE A 100 -5.43 5.37 3.98
N LEU A 101 -4.78 5.95 2.97
CA LEU A 101 -3.34 6.03 2.83
C LEU A 101 -2.85 7.44 3.19
N VAL A 102 -1.82 7.52 4.03
CA VAL A 102 -1.13 8.77 4.37
C VAL A 102 0.36 8.63 4.07
N ALA A 103 0.91 9.53 3.26
CA ALA A 103 2.32 9.57 2.89
C ALA A 103 2.92 10.96 3.18
N PRO A 104 3.61 11.16 4.33
CA PRO A 104 4.02 12.48 4.77
C PRO A 104 5.18 13.06 3.96
N HIS A 105 6.04 12.22 3.35
CA HIS A 105 7.14 12.70 2.51
C HIS A 105 6.62 13.38 1.23
N GLU A 106 5.64 12.75 0.57
CA GLU A 106 4.97 13.33 -0.60
C GLU A 106 3.87 14.33 -0.20
N ARG A 107 3.49 14.38 1.08
CA ARG A 107 2.39 15.20 1.63
C ARG A 107 1.04 14.86 1.01
N GLU A 108 0.85 13.58 0.71
CA GLU A 108 -0.34 13.06 0.04
C GLU A 108 -1.20 12.26 1.01
N VAL A 109 -2.51 12.34 0.78
CA VAL A 109 -3.53 11.52 1.43
C VAL A 109 -4.47 11.00 0.33
N TYR A 110 -4.71 9.70 0.31
CA TYR A 110 -5.62 9.09 -0.65
C TYR A 110 -6.56 8.11 0.03
N ILE A 111 -7.81 8.09 -0.44
CA ILE A 111 -8.84 7.17 0.05
C ILE A 111 -9.27 6.28 -1.11
N SER A 112 -8.97 4.99 -1.02
CA SER A 112 -9.45 3.99 -1.96
C SER A 112 -10.72 3.33 -1.41
N THR A 113 -11.78 3.31 -2.20
CA THR A 113 -13.05 2.65 -1.84
C THR A 113 -13.37 1.53 -2.81
N GLY A 114 -13.78 0.38 -2.27
CA GLY A 114 -14.37 -0.70 -3.06
C GLY A 114 -15.79 -0.37 -3.53
N LYS A 115 -16.36 -1.29 -4.30
CA LYS A 115 -17.80 -1.32 -4.59
C LYS A 115 -18.40 -2.54 -3.88
N ILE A 116 -19.68 -2.48 -3.52
CA ILE A 116 -20.40 -3.67 -3.05
C ILE A 116 -20.31 -4.72 -4.16
N ALA A 117 -19.80 -5.91 -3.85
CA ALA A 117 -19.82 -7.04 -4.77
C ALA A 117 -21.29 -7.37 -5.08
N GLN A 118 -21.74 -7.07 -6.30
CA GLN A 118 -23.08 -7.46 -6.73
C GLN A 118 -23.10 -8.98 -6.88
N ARG A 119 -23.78 -9.66 -5.96
CA ARG A 119 -24.13 -11.08 -6.14
C ARG A 119 -25.15 -11.15 -7.28
N GLY A 120 -24.68 -11.61 -8.44
CA GLY A 120 -25.54 -12.13 -9.52
C GLY A 120 -26.03 -13.53 -9.21
#